data_AF-A0AAD1Z6U5-F1
#
_entry.id   AF-A0AAD1Z6U5-F1
#
_cell.length_a   1.000
_cell.length_b   1.000
_cell.length_c   1.000
_cell.angle_alpha   90.00
_cell.angle_beta   90.00
_cell.angle_gamma   90.00
#
_symmetry.space_group_name_H-M   'P 1'
#
loop_
_entity.id
_entity.type
_entity.pdbx_description
1 polymer ?
#
loop_
_entity_poly.entity_id
_entity_poly.type
_entity_poly.pdbx_seq_one_letter_code
_entity_poly.pdbx_strand_id
1 'polypeptide(L)'
;MSYDKQLAAAKKAAFLAASLCQMVQNALLQSDVQSKSDKSPVTVADYGSQALVSFILEKEFPSMPFSLVAEEDSEDLRREENRETLVRIKELVNDTLARNGMNHISPLSEEDVLDAIDRGKSEGGPHGQHWVLDPIDGTKG
;
A
#
# COMPACT_ATOMS: atom_id res chain seq x y z
N MET A 1 -13.88 10.78 -23.53
CA MET A 1 -14.24 10.26 -22.19
C MET A 1 -13.34 10.94 -21.19
N SER A 2 -13.90 11.45 -20.09
CA SER A 2 -13.11 12.09 -19.03
C SER A 2 -12.73 11.06 -17.97
N TYR A 3 -11.52 11.16 -17.43
CA TYR A 3 -10.98 10.31 -16.37
C TYR A 3 -11.14 10.94 -14.98
N ASP A 4 -12.08 11.86 -14.80
CA ASP A 4 -12.22 12.64 -13.55
C ASP A 4 -12.42 11.74 -12.31
N LYS A 5 -13.19 10.65 -12.45
CA LYS A 5 -13.40 9.68 -11.37
C LYS A 5 -12.12 8.94 -11.02
N GLN A 6 -11.40 8.46 -12.04
CA GLN A 6 -10.10 7.79 -11.90
C GLN A 6 -9.09 8.73 -11.24
N LEU A 7 -9.01 9.99 -11.68
CA LEU A 7 -8.14 10.98 -11.10
C LEU A 7 -8.47 11.26 -9.63
N ALA A 8 -9.75 11.36 -9.27
CA ALA A 8 -10.17 11.54 -7.88
C ALA A 8 -9.79 10.34 -7.01
N ALA A 9 -10.02 9.11 -7.49
CA ALA A 9 -9.64 7.88 -6.81
C ALA A 9 -8.11 7.78 -6.63
N ALA A 10 -7.34 8.07 -7.68
CA ALA A 10 -5.89 8.07 -7.65
C ALA A 10 -5.33 9.09 -6.65
N LYS A 11 -5.88 10.31 -6.62
CA LYS A 11 -5.48 11.34 -5.65
C LYS A 11 -5.75 10.89 -4.22
N LYS A 12 -6.91 10.27 -3.96
CA LYS A 12 -7.27 9.73 -2.65
C LYS A 12 -6.32 8.61 -2.23
N ALA A 13 -6.06 7.65 -3.12
CA ALA A 13 -5.14 6.55 -2.89
C ALA A 13 -3.71 7.03 -2.62
N ALA A 14 -3.18 7.93 -3.47
CA ALA A 14 -1.84 8.50 -3.32
C ALA A 14 -1.71 9.34 -2.04
N PHE A 15 -2.75 10.08 -1.65
CA PHE A 15 -2.76 10.83 -0.39
C PHE A 15 -2.65 9.89 0.82
N LEU A 16 -3.37 8.77 0.82
CA LEU A 16 -3.31 7.78 1.91
C LEU A 16 -1.94 7.09 1.97
N ALA A 17 -1.37 6.70 0.83
CA ALA A 17 -0.01 6.15 0.77
C ALA A 17 1.03 7.15 1.30
N ALA A 18 0.98 8.41 0.86
CA ALA A 18 1.87 9.46 1.36
C ALA A 18 1.72 9.69 2.88
N SER A 19 0.48 9.62 3.41
CA SER A 19 0.24 9.68 4.86
C SER A 19 0.91 8.50 5.58
N LEU A 20 0.82 7.27 5.04
CA LEU A 20 1.48 6.09 5.62
C LEU A 20 3.01 6.28 5.63
N CYS A 21 3.61 6.67 4.50
CA CYS A 21 5.05 6.93 4.41
C CYS A 21 5.51 7.96 5.45
N GLN A 22 4.75 9.06 5.64
CA GLN A 22 5.05 10.06 6.66
C GLN A 22 4.97 9.49 8.08
N MET A 23 4.01 8.61 8.38
CA MET A 23 3.95 7.95 9.70
C MET A 23 5.17 7.07 9.94
N VAL A 24 5.57 6.27 8.94
CA VAL A 24 6.76 5.43 9.02
C VAL A 24 8.01 6.29 9.23
N GLN A 25 8.20 7.34 8.42
CA GLN A 25 9.33 8.26 8.55
C GLN A 25 9.39 8.92 9.93
N ASN A 26 8.26 9.41 10.44
CA ASN A 26 8.20 10.03 11.77
C ASN A 26 8.52 9.04 12.90
N ALA A 27 8.05 7.79 12.80
CA ALA A 27 8.37 6.74 13.76
C ALA A 27 9.88 6.43 13.77
N LEU A 28 10.54 6.47 12.61
CA LEU A 28 12.00 6.32 12.50
C LEU A 28 12.75 7.47 13.17
N LEU A 29 12.39 8.71 12.86
CA LEU A 29 13.01 9.89 13.47
C LEU A 29 12.88 9.91 15.00
N GLN A 30 11.82 9.32 15.55
CA GLN A 30 11.61 9.18 16.99
C GLN A 30 12.37 8.00 17.60
N SER A 31 12.68 6.96 16.82
CA SER A 31 13.40 5.77 17.27
C SER A 31 14.92 5.84 17.04
N ASP A 32 15.40 6.84 16.29
CA ASP A 32 16.81 7.10 15.93
C ASP A 32 17.75 7.46 17.12
N VAL A 33 17.32 7.22 18.36
CA VAL A 33 18.23 7.10 19.51
C VAL A 33 18.93 5.73 19.52
N GLN A 34 18.43 4.69 18.82
CA GLN A 34 19.15 3.40 18.72
C GLN A 34 19.00 2.65 17.37
N SER A 35 20.14 2.56 16.69
CA SER A 35 20.58 1.54 15.71
C SER A 35 20.23 1.74 14.23
N LYS A 36 21.29 2.04 13.47
CA LYS A 36 21.40 2.08 12.02
C LYS A 36 21.67 0.66 11.48
N SER A 37 20.66 -0.09 11.07
CA SER A 37 20.87 -1.23 10.14
C SER A 37 19.62 -1.87 9.57
N ASP A 38 18.43 -1.65 10.13
CA ASP A 38 17.24 -2.33 9.62
C ASP A 38 16.73 -1.67 8.34
N LYS A 39 16.76 -2.43 7.24
CA LYS A 39 16.04 -2.10 5.99
C LYS A 39 14.52 -2.27 6.11
N SER A 40 14.05 -2.80 7.24
CA SER A 40 12.63 -2.98 7.61
C SER A 40 11.74 -1.76 7.34
N PRO A 41 12.15 -0.51 7.61
CA PRO A 41 11.23 0.62 7.52
C PRO A 41 10.81 0.96 6.09
N VAL A 42 11.73 0.83 5.14
CA VAL A 42 11.46 1.06 3.72
C VAL A 42 10.49 -0.03 3.25
N THR A 43 10.85 -1.30 3.45
CA THR A 43 10.03 -2.46 3.09
C THR A 43 8.60 -2.41 3.65
N VAL A 44 8.42 -1.99 4.90
CA VAL A 44 7.08 -1.86 5.51
C VAL A 44 6.28 -0.72 4.85
N ALA A 45 6.93 0.37 4.47
CA ALA A 45 6.29 1.48 3.78
C ALA A 45 5.94 1.14 2.32
N ASP A 46 6.78 0.37 1.62
CA ASP A 46 6.52 -0.12 0.25
C ASP A 46 5.26 -0.97 0.22
N TYR A 47 5.25 -2.08 0.98
CA TYR A 47 4.10 -2.98 1.06
C TYR A 47 2.84 -2.27 1.55
N GLY A 48 2.95 -1.43 2.59
CA GLY A 48 1.81 -0.69 3.12
C GLY A 48 1.20 0.29 2.11
N SER A 49 2.06 0.99 1.35
CA SER A 49 1.63 1.93 0.30
C SER A 49 0.95 1.21 -0.84
N GLN A 50 1.53 0.10 -1.32
CA GLN A 50 0.92 -0.73 -2.36
C GLN A 50 -0.43 -1.30 -1.91
N ALA A 51 -0.50 -1.85 -0.69
CA ALA A 51 -1.74 -2.38 -0.13
C ALA A 51 -2.84 -1.31 -0.08
N LEU A 52 -2.55 -0.10 0.42
CA LEU A 52 -3.50 1.00 0.48
C LEU A 52 -3.97 1.45 -0.90
N VAL A 53 -3.06 1.67 -1.84
CA VAL A 53 -3.40 2.15 -3.17
C VAL A 53 -4.28 1.12 -3.88
N SER A 54 -3.85 -0.13 -3.88
CA SER A 54 -4.60 -1.24 -4.48
C SER A 54 -6.00 -1.38 -3.88
N PHE A 55 -6.09 -1.40 -2.56
CA PHE A 55 -7.37 -1.54 -1.84
C PHE A 55 -8.34 -0.38 -2.13
N ILE A 56 -7.85 0.87 -2.13
CA ILE A 56 -8.70 2.03 -2.37
C ILE A 56 -9.16 2.09 -3.83
N LEU A 57 -8.25 1.84 -4.78
CA LEU A 57 -8.62 1.87 -6.20
C LEU A 57 -9.62 0.77 -6.57
N GLU A 58 -9.45 -0.45 -6.05
CA GLU A 58 -10.40 -1.55 -6.27
C GLU A 58 -11.79 -1.19 -5.72
N LYS A 59 -11.85 -0.62 -4.51
CA LYS A 59 -13.10 -0.24 -3.85
C LYS A 59 -13.86 0.89 -4.55
N GLU A 60 -13.16 1.81 -5.22
CA GLU A 60 -13.79 2.90 -5.99
C GLU A 60 -14.35 2.40 -7.34
N PHE A 61 -13.94 1.22 -7.82
CA PHE A 61 -14.33 0.66 -9.12
C PHE A 61 -14.74 -0.83 -9.10
N PRO A 62 -15.70 -1.25 -8.24
CA PRO A 62 -16.04 -2.67 -8.05
C PRO A 62 -16.70 -3.35 -9.27
N SER A 63 -17.18 -2.57 -10.24
CA SER A 63 -17.85 -3.06 -11.44
C SER A 63 -16.96 -3.10 -12.69
N MET A 64 -15.69 -2.71 -12.58
CA MET A 64 -14.73 -2.77 -13.68
C MET A 64 -13.66 -3.82 -13.41
N PRO A 65 -13.15 -4.51 -14.44
CA PRO A 65 -11.96 -5.33 -14.30
C PRO A 65 -10.83 -4.50 -13.68
N PHE A 66 -10.35 -4.92 -12.51
CA PHE A 66 -9.24 -4.28 -11.82
C PHE A 66 -7.92 -4.84 -12.34
N SER A 67 -7.04 -3.96 -12.80
CA SER A 67 -5.69 -4.30 -13.23
C SER A 67 -4.72 -3.26 -12.70
N LEU A 68 -3.81 -3.71 -11.85
CA LEU A 68 -2.74 -2.95 -11.27
C LEU A 68 -1.43 -3.66 -11.56
N VAL A 69 -0.47 -2.94 -12.12
CA VAL A 69 0.92 -3.36 -12.28
C VAL A 69 1.72 -2.66 -11.21
N ALA A 70 2.27 -3.41 -10.26
CA ALA A 70 3.07 -2.85 -9.17
C ALA A 70 4.29 -3.74 -8.86
N GLU A 71 5.27 -3.18 -8.15
CA GLU A 71 6.56 -3.84 -7.89
C GLU A 71 6.46 -4.99 -6.90
N GLU A 72 5.68 -4.82 -5.84
CA GLU A 72 5.70 -5.76 -4.72
C GLU A 72 4.75 -6.96 -4.93
N ASP A 73 5.12 -8.10 -4.38
CA ASP A 73 4.24 -9.25 -4.20
C ASP A 73 4.25 -9.76 -2.76
N SER A 74 3.23 -10.53 -2.38
CA SER A 74 3.08 -10.96 -1.01
C SER A 74 3.83 -12.26 -0.66
N GLU A 75 4.63 -12.86 -1.56
CA GLU A 75 5.19 -14.20 -1.37
C GLU A 75 6.11 -14.25 -0.15
N ASP A 76 7.00 -13.27 -0.01
CA ASP A 76 7.91 -13.20 1.13
C ASP A 76 7.16 -12.92 2.45
N LEU A 77 6.12 -12.10 2.43
CA LEU A 77 5.32 -11.80 3.63
C LEU A 77 4.52 -13.00 4.14
N ARG A 78 4.24 -13.99 3.29
CA ARG A 78 3.55 -15.22 3.69
C ARG A 78 4.44 -16.20 4.46
N ARG A 79 5.75 -15.95 4.55
CA ARG A 79 6.71 -16.80 5.28
C ARG A 79 6.62 -16.53 6.78
N GLU A 80 6.72 -17.57 7.60
CA GLU A 80 6.65 -17.47 9.07
C GLU A 80 7.69 -16.50 9.66
N GLU A 81 8.87 -16.42 9.05
CA GLU A 81 9.94 -15.49 9.45
C GLU A 81 9.58 -14.00 9.27
N ASN A 82 8.58 -13.68 8.43
CA ASN A 82 8.14 -12.32 8.13
C ASN A 82 6.79 -11.95 8.77
N ARG A 83 6.28 -12.79 9.67
CA ARG A 83 4.97 -12.57 10.33
C ARG A 83 4.90 -11.25 11.09
N GLU A 84 5.96 -10.87 11.79
CA GLU A 84 6.03 -9.59 12.51
C GLU A 84 5.97 -8.39 11.55
N THR A 85 6.63 -8.49 10.39
CA THR A 85 6.57 -7.48 9.33
C THR A 85 5.15 -7.33 8.80
N LEU A 86 4.45 -8.44 8.52
CA LEU A 86 3.06 -8.43 8.07
C LEU A 86 2.11 -7.81 9.10
N VAL A 87 2.27 -8.15 10.39
CA VAL A 87 1.51 -7.54 11.48
C VAL A 87 1.71 -6.03 11.50
N ARG A 88 2.96 -5.56 11.39
CA ARG A 88 3.28 -4.14 11.37
C ARG A 88 2.70 -3.41 10.16
N ILE A 89 2.75 -4.02 8.97
CA ILE A 89 2.12 -3.46 7.76
C ILE A 89 0.62 -3.32 7.96
N LYS A 90 -0.06 -4.37 8.44
CA LYS A 90 -1.50 -4.35 8.74
C LYS A 90 -1.86 -3.24 9.73
N GLU A 91 -1.11 -3.10 10.81
CA GLU A 91 -1.33 -2.04 11.80
C GLU A 91 -1.21 -0.65 11.18
N LEU A 92 -0.13 -0.40 10.43
CA LEU A 92 0.09 0.89 9.75
C LEU A 92 -0.99 1.22 8.72
N VAL A 93 -1.42 0.23 7.93
CA VAL A 93 -2.51 0.38 6.95
C VAL A 93 -3.81 0.78 7.67
N ASN A 94 -4.19 0.04 8.72
CA ASN A 94 -5.42 0.31 9.47
C ASN A 94 -5.37 1.66 10.22
N ASP A 95 -4.24 2.00 10.82
CA ASP A 95 -4.02 3.30 11.47
C ASP A 95 -4.13 4.45 10.47
N THR A 96 -3.57 4.27 9.27
CA THR A 96 -3.65 5.27 8.19
C THR A 96 -5.10 5.48 7.76
N LEU A 97 -5.87 4.41 7.57
CA LEU A 97 -7.29 4.49 7.23
C LEU A 97 -8.09 5.22 8.33
N ALA A 98 -7.89 4.85 9.59
CA ALA A 98 -8.58 5.46 10.72
C ALA A 98 -8.27 6.96 10.86
N ARG A 99 -6.98 7.34 10.81
CA ARG A 99 -6.53 8.74 10.95
C ARG A 99 -7.02 9.64 9.81
N ASN A 100 -7.22 9.08 8.63
CA ASN A 100 -7.70 9.81 7.45
C ASN A 100 -9.23 9.71 7.26
N GLY A 101 -9.97 9.35 8.32
CA GLY A 101 -11.43 9.40 8.33
C GLY A 101 -12.13 8.27 7.56
N MET A 102 -11.42 7.19 7.24
CA MET A 102 -11.98 6.01 6.55
C MET A 102 -12.67 5.04 7.52
N ASN A 103 -13.34 5.55 8.57
CA ASN A 103 -13.96 4.76 9.64
C ASN A 103 -15.13 3.88 9.19
N HIS A 104 -15.63 4.08 7.96
CA HIS A 104 -16.65 3.24 7.34
C HIS A 104 -16.07 1.94 6.75
N ILE A 105 -14.74 1.80 6.74
CA ILE A 105 -14.01 0.62 6.31
C ILE A 105 -13.69 -0.19 7.56
N SER A 106 -14.13 -1.45 7.60
CA SER A 106 -13.73 -2.39 8.65
C SER A 106 -12.21 -2.57 8.64
N PRO A 107 -11.56 -2.74 9.81
CA PRO A 107 -10.13 -3.03 9.85
C PRO A 107 -9.78 -4.24 9.00
N LEU A 108 -8.74 -4.09 8.17
CA LEU A 108 -8.21 -5.13 7.31
C LEU A 108 -7.49 -6.19 8.15
N SER A 109 -7.74 -7.45 7.83
CA SER A 109 -6.98 -8.60 8.32
C SER A 109 -5.62 -8.71 7.63
N GLU A 110 -4.78 -9.65 8.09
CA GLU A 110 -3.51 -9.96 7.43
C GLU A 110 -3.74 -10.47 6.01
N GLU A 111 -4.74 -11.32 5.80
CA GLU A 111 -5.08 -11.82 4.46
C GLU A 111 -5.58 -10.71 3.55
N ASP A 112 -6.41 -9.78 4.04
CA ASP A 112 -6.88 -8.66 3.22
C ASP A 112 -5.72 -7.77 2.73
N VAL A 113 -4.67 -7.63 3.55
CA VAL A 113 -3.45 -6.88 3.19
C VAL A 113 -2.66 -7.65 2.14
N LEU A 114 -2.45 -8.95 2.32
CA LEU A 114 -1.75 -9.80 1.34
C LEU A 114 -2.48 -9.80 0.00
N ASP A 115 -3.80 -9.96 0.00
CA ASP A 115 -4.64 -9.90 -1.19
C ASP A 115 -4.55 -8.52 -1.87
N ALA A 116 -4.53 -7.43 -1.08
CA ALA A 116 -4.36 -6.10 -1.64
C ALA A 116 -3.00 -5.92 -2.32
N ILE A 117 -1.93 -6.47 -1.77
CA ILE A 117 -0.60 -6.46 -2.40
C ILE A 117 -0.64 -7.28 -3.70
N ASP A 118 -1.17 -8.51 -3.64
CA ASP A 118 -1.20 -9.46 -4.76
C ASP A 118 -2.07 -9.01 -5.95
N ARG A 119 -3.02 -8.08 -5.76
CA ARG A 119 -3.72 -7.42 -6.87
C ARG A 119 -2.80 -6.63 -7.80
N GLY A 120 -1.57 -6.31 -7.37
CA GLY A 120 -0.52 -5.67 -8.16
C GLY A 120 0.17 -6.57 -9.20
N LYS A 121 -0.16 -7.86 -9.25
CA LYS A 121 0.46 -8.86 -10.13
C LYS A 121 0.01 -8.82 -11.58
N SER A 122 -0.68 -7.77 -12.03
CA SER A 122 -1.11 -7.71 -13.43
C SER A 122 0.10 -7.54 -14.35
N GLU A 123 0.14 -8.30 -15.45
CA GLU A 123 1.15 -8.10 -16.51
C GLU A 123 0.83 -6.89 -17.42
N GLY A 124 -0.32 -6.22 -17.18
CA GLY A 124 -0.83 -5.19 -18.08
C GLY A 124 -1.29 -5.77 -19.41
N GLY A 125 -1.11 -5.00 -20.50
CA GLY A 125 -1.41 -5.47 -21.85
C GLY A 125 -1.72 -4.35 -22.84
N PRO A 126 -1.97 -4.71 -24.12
CA PRO A 126 -2.29 -3.75 -25.18
C PRO A 126 -3.73 -3.21 -25.12
N HIS A 127 -4.57 -3.78 -24.25
CA HIS A 127 -6.00 -3.50 -24.17
C HIS A 127 -6.48 -3.42 -22.73
N GLY A 128 -7.40 -2.50 -22.44
CA GLY A 128 -7.97 -2.32 -21.12
C GLY A 128 -7.49 -1.02 -20.45
N GLN A 129 -7.82 -0.88 -19.17
CA GLN A 129 -7.32 0.19 -18.32
C GLN A 129 -6.44 -0.46 -17.25
N HIS A 130 -5.22 0.04 -17.12
CA HIS A 130 -4.23 -0.48 -16.20
C HIS A 130 -3.76 0.66 -15.30
N TRP A 131 -3.77 0.43 -13.99
CA TRP A 131 -3.05 1.24 -13.04
C TRP A 131 -1.60 0.78 -13.00
N VAL A 132 -0.68 1.73 -12.87
CA VAL A 132 0.75 1.45 -12.68
C VAL A 132 1.19 2.16 -11.42
N LEU A 133 1.84 1.43 -10.51
CA LEU A 133 2.25 1.93 -9.22
C LEU A 133 3.69 1.52 -8.93
N ASP A 134 4.49 2.52 -8.61
CA ASP A 134 5.72 2.38 -7.84
C ASP A 134 5.41 2.99 -6.46
N PRO A 135 5.35 2.19 -5.37
CA PRO A 135 4.94 2.68 -4.07
C PRO A 135 5.93 3.69 -3.48
N ILE A 136 7.24 3.50 -3.67
CA ILE A 136 8.31 4.40 -3.23
C ILE A 136 9.47 4.34 -4.23
N ASP A 137 9.48 5.29 -5.17
CA ASP A 137 10.61 5.44 -6.09
C ASP A 137 11.84 5.98 -5.34
N GLY A 138 12.99 5.35 -5.58
CA GLY A 138 14.29 5.85 -5.12
C GLY A 138 14.56 5.67 -3.62
N THR A 139 14.54 4.43 -3.13
CA THR A 139 14.83 4.00 -1.73
C THR A 139 16.15 4.49 -1.09
N LYS A 140 16.94 5.32 -1.78
CA LYS A 140 18.17 5.98 -1.31
C LYS A 140 18.04 7.50 -1.11
N GLY A 141 16.89 8.09 -1.43
CA GLY A 141 16.61 9.54 -1.36
C GLY A 141 16.34 10.07 0.04
#